data_AF-A0A0F9PWZ6-F1
#
_entry.id   AF-A0A0F9PWZ6-F1
#
_cell.length_a   1.000
_cell.length_b   1.000
_cell.length_c   1.000
_cell.angle_alpha   90.00
_cell.angle_beta   90.00
_cell.angle_gamma   90.00
#
_symmetry.space_group_name_H-M   'P 1'
#
loop_
_entity.id
_entity.type
_entity.pdbx_description
1 polymer ?
#
loop_
_entity_poly.entity_id
_entity_poly.type
_entity_poly.pdbx_seq_one_letter_code
_entity_poly.pdbx_strand_id
1 'polypeptide(L)' 'MNYKEAQKKATEIDNNLTIGGNNFNRIVHVVHQDGSTMLFHYAHVEDYDTWWFVFTEHTGWHVFAKEDLEWLHQYNWRT' A
#
# COMPACT_ATOMS: atom_id res chain seq x y z
N MET A 1 -7.13 -7.00 -13.96
CA MET A 1 -8.13 -6.54 -12.96
C MET A 1 -8.34 -5.04 -13.11
N ASN A 2 -9.58 -4.53 -13.07
CA ASN A 2 -9.84 -3.09 -13.13
C ASN A 2 -9.75 -2.41 -11.74
N TYR A 3 -9.73 -1.07 -11.70
CA TYR A 3 -9.59 -0.33 -10.44
C TYR A 3 -10.67 -0.65 -9.41
N LYS A 4 -11.93 -0.82 -9.83
CA LYS A 4 -13.05 -1.11 -8.91
C LYS A 4 -12.91 -2.50 -8.29
N GLU A 5 -12.43 -3.48 -9.05
CA GLU A 5 -12.12 -4.82 -8.55
C GLU A 5 -10.94 -4.78 -7.58
N ALA A 6 -9.90 -4.02 -7.89
CA ALA A 6 -8.73 -3.82 -7.04
C ALA A 6 -9.12 -3.21 -5.68
N GLN A 7 -9.98 -2.18 -5.68
CA GLN A 7 -10.52 -1.56 -4.47
C GLN A 7 -11.33 -2.54 -3.62
N LYS A 8 -12.19 -3.35 -4.25
CA LYS A 8 -12.93 -4.39 -3.55
C LYS A 8 -11.98 -5.39 -2.90
N LYS A 9 -10.94 -5.81 -3.63
CA LYS A 9 -9.95 -6.75 -3.11
C LYS A 9 -9.13 -6.17 -1.95
N ALA A 10 -8.71 -4.91 -2.04
CA ALA A 10 -8.04 -4.21 -0.95
C ALA A 10 -8.94 -4.14 0.29
N THR A 11 -10.23 -3.83 0.13
CA THR A 11 -11.20 -3.82 1.24
C THR A 11 -11.32 -5.20 1.91
N GLU A 12 -11.37 -6.28 1.13
CA GLU A 12 -11.40 -7.64 1.67
C GLU A 12 -10.13 -7.96 2.48
N ILE A 13 -8.96 -7.53 2.01
CA ILE A 13 -7.69 -7.74 2.72
C ILE A 13 -7.65 -6.91 4.00
N ASP A 14 -8.01 -5.63 3.92
CA ASP A 14 -8.02 -4.69 5.04
C ASP A 14 -8.87 -5.19 6.22
N ASN A 15 -10.07 -5.71 5.93
CA ASN A 15 -10.96 -6.30 6.94
C ASN A 15 -10.35 -7.51 7.67
N ASN A 16 -9.34 -8.17 7.07
CA ASN A 16 -8.64 -9.30 7.66
C ASN A 16 -7.31 -8.90 8.33
N LEU A 17 -6.83 -7.67 8.14
CA LEU A 17 -5.62 -7.16 8.79
C LEU A 17 -5.94 -6.78 10.23
N THR A 18 -5.16 -7.31 11.17
CA THR A 18 -5.31 -6.96 12.59
C THR A 18 -4.53 -5.69 12.92
N ILE A 19 -5.25 -4.64 13.35
CA ILE A 19 -4.67 -3.38 13.87
C ILE A 19 -3.86 -3.67 15.14
N GLY A 20 -2.69 -3.05 15.29
CA GLY A 20 -1.77 -3.28 16.42
C GLY A 20 -0.89 -4.54 16.30
N GLY A 21 -0.99 -5.29 15.19
CA GLY A 21 -0.06 -6.37 14.85
C GLY A 21 1.26 -5.86 14.25
N ASN A 22 2.27 -6.73 14.16
CA ASN A 22 3.59 -6.40 13.58
C ASN A 22 3.57 -6.16 12.05
N ASN A 23 2.38 -6.09 11.44
CA ASN A 23 2.19 -5.90 10.00
C ASN A 23 2.45 -4.45 9.57
N PHE A 24 2.12 -3.47 10.41
CA PHE A 24 2.25 -2.03 10.12
C PHE A 24 3.60 -1.47 10.57
N ASN A 25 4.69 -2.19 10.26
CA ASN A 25 6.04 -1.83 10.73
C ASN A 25 6.91 -1.15 9.68
N ARG A 26 6.32 -0.71 8.55
CA ARG A 26 7.05 -0.12 7.43
C ARG A 26 6.72 1.35 7.20
N ILE A 27 7.68 2.06 6.62
CA ILE A 27 7.45 3.28 5.86
C ILE A 27 7.43 2.89 4.39
N VAL A 28 6.42 3.35 3.65
CA VAL A 28 6.25 3.07 2.22
C VAL A 28 6.34 4.38 1.46
N HIS A 29 7.31 4.47 0.56
CA HIS A 29 7.49 5.60 -0.34
C HIS A 29 7.05 5.21 -1.74
N VAL A 30 6.00 5.86 -2.23
CA VAL A 30 5.45 5.68 -3.57
C VAL A 30 5.87 6.87 -4.42
N VAL A 31 6.47 6.60 -5.58
CA VAL A 31 6.86 7.64 -6.54
C VAL A 31 6.17 7.37 -7.87
N HIS A 32 5.42 8.36 -8.32
CA HIS A 32 4.71 8.35 -9.59
C HIS A 32 5.63 8.81 -10.72
N GLN A 33 5.27 8.46 -11.96
CA GLN A 33 6.03 8.84 -13.16
C GLN A 33 6.06 10.36 -13.40
N ASP A 34 5.08 11.10 -12.88
CA ASP A 34 5.04 12.56 -12.94
C ASP A 34 5.96 13.23 -11.90
N GLY A 35 6.67 12.44 -11.09
CA GLY A 35 7.55 12.90 -10.03
C GLY A 35 6.83 13.25 -8.72
N SER A 36 5.50 13.11 -8.65
CA SER A 36 4.77 13.24 -7.39
C SER A 36 5.06 12.05 -6.48
N THR A 37 5.08 12.31 -5.17
CA THR A 37 5.46 11.31 -4.17
C THR A 37 4.45 11.23 -3.04
N MET A 38 4.17 10.02 -2.57
CA MET A 38 3.39 9.78 -1.36
C MET A 38 4.21 8.97 -0.36
N LEU A 39 4.15 9.36 0.91
CA LEU A 39 4.86 8.70 1.99
C LEU A 39 3.88 8.22 3.06
N PHE A 40 3.83 6.92 3.28
CA PHE A 40 2.95 6.28 4.25
C PHE A 40 3.78 5.75 5.42
N HIS A 41 3.38 6.12 6.63
CA HIS A 41 3.97 5.60 7.88
C HIS A 41 3.06 4.52 8.45
N TYR A 42 3.64 3.61 9.25
CA TYR A 42 2.91 2.50 9.86
C TYR A 42 2.09 1.74 8.81
N ALA A 43 2.79 1.31 7.75
CA ALA A 43 2.18 0.77 6.54
C ALA A 43 2.56 -0.70 6.32
N HIS A 44 1.67 -1.39 5.61
CA HIS A 44 1.82 -2.74 5.09
C HIS A 44 1.58 -2.71 3.58
N VAL A 45 2.30 -3.51 2.81
CA VAL A 45 2.20 -3.53 1.35
C VAL A 45 1.94 -4.94 0.85
N GLU A 46 0.98 -5.07 -0.06
CA GLU A 46 0.73 -6.28 -0.82
C GLU A 46 0.94 -6.02 -2.31
N ASP A 47 1.68 -6.93 -2.95
CA ASP A 47 1.79 -7.01 -4.42
C ASP A 47 0.62 -7.84 -4.94
N TYR A 48 -0.22 -7.27 -5.81
CA TYR A 48 -1.32 -8.02 -6.42
C TYR A 48 -1.52 -7.72 -7.90
N ASP A 49 -1.09 -8.65 -8.76
CA ASP A 49 -1.25 -8.57 -10.22
C ASP A 49 -0.62 -7.27 -10.78
N THR A 50 -1.43 -6.38 -11.37
CA THR A 50 -0.99 -5.08 -11.89
C THR A 50 -1.08 -3.95 -10.87
N TRP A 51 -1.32 -4.26 -9.59
CA TRP A 51 -1.61 -3.28 -8.54
C TRP A 51 -0.69 -3.45 -7.33
N TRP A 52 -0.40 -2.32 -6.70
CA TRP A 52 0.15 -2.24 -5.35
C TRP A 52 -0.95 -1.82 -4.39
N PHE A 53 -1.10 -2.56 -3.29
CA PHE A 53 -1.98 -2.16 -2.19
C PHE A 53 -1.12 -1.69 -1.02
N VAL A 54 -1.39 -0.48 -0.53
CA VAL A 54 -0.73 0.10 0.63
C VAL A 54 -1.77 0.28 1.72
N PHE A 55 -1.67 -0.53 2.76
CA PHE A 55 -2.51 -0.45 3.95
C PHE A 55 -1.79 0.38 5.00
N THR A 56 -2.54 1.15 5.77
CA THR A 56 -2.03 2.02 6.81
C THR A 56 -2.79 1.77 8.09
N GLU A 57 -2.13 1.84 9.24
CA GLU A 57 -2.76 1.52 10.53
C GLU A 57 -3.92 2.46 10.88
N HIS A 58 -3.90 3.71 10.39
CA HIS A 58 -4.85 4.76 10.80
C HIS A 58 -5.60 5.44 9.66
N THR A 59 -5.15 5.28 8.41
CA THR A 59 -5.71 6.01 7.26
C THR A 59 -6.39 5.09 6.24
N GLY A 60 -6.52 3.79 6.53
CA GLY A 60 -7.14 2.80 5.66
C GLY A 60 -6.19 2.27 4.60
N TRP A 61 -6.63 2.16 3.36
CA TRP A 61 -5.85 1.58 2.27
C TRP A 61 -5.82 2.46 1.01
N HIS A 62 -4.76 2.30 0.24
CA HIS A 62 -4.52 2.95 -1.05
C HIS A 62 -4.18 1.90 -2.09
N VAL A 63 -4.63 2.12 -3.33
CA VAL A 63 -4.41 1.22 -4.46
C VAL A 63 -3.73 2.00 -5.58
N PHE A 64 -2.62 1.48 -6.08
CA PHE A 64 -1.82 2.10 -7.14
C PHE A 64 -1.65 1.13 -8.30
N ALA A 65 -1.92 1.57 -9.54
CA ALA A 65 -1.57 0.76 -10.70
C ALA A 65 -0.05 0.79 -10.86
N LYS A 66 0.58 -0.37 -11.09
CA LYS A 66 2.04 -0.47 -11.26
C LYS A 66 2.55 0.37 -12.42
N GLU A 67 1.74 0.48 -13.47
CA GLU A 67 2.07 1.26 -14.67
C GLU A 67 2.08 2.77 -14.42
N ASP A 68 1.45 3.26 -13.36
CA ASP A 68 1.45 4.68 -12.97
C ASP A 68 2.63 5.04 -12.05
N LEU A 69 3.37 4.03 -11.57
CA LEU A 69 4.48 4.21 -10.66
C LEU A 69 5.82 4.16 -11.40
N GLU A 70 6.74 5.02 -10.96
CA GLU A 70 8.16 4.89 -11.28
C GLU A 70 8.77 3.79 -10.39
N TRP A 71 8.50 3.84 -9.08
CA TRP A 71 8.86 2.78 -8.14
C TRP A 71 8.12 2.90 -6.80
N LEU A 72 8.19 1.83 -5.99
CA LEU A 72 7.73 1.77 -4.61
C LEU A 72 8.85 1.19 -3.74
N HIS A 73 9.21 1.89 -2.65
CA HIS A 73 10.21 1.42 -1.70
C HIS A 73 9.61 1.22 -0.30
N GLN A 74 10.12 0.23 0.43
CA GLN A 74 9.65 -0.10 1.78
C GLN A 74 10.84 -0.10 2.76
N TYR A 75 10.69 0.59 3.88
CA TYR A 75 11.71 0.68 4.93
C TYR A 75 11.13 0.16 6.23
N ASN A 76 11.86 -0.69 6.97
CA ASN A 76 11.42 -1.11 8.30
C ASN A 76 11.61 0.05 9.29
N TRP A 77 10.56 0.39 10.03
CA TRP A 77 10.57 1.42 11.07
C TRP A 77 11.01 0.88 12.44
N ARG A 78 10.87 -0.42 12.69
CA ARG A 78 11.34 -1.12 13.90
C ARG A 78 12.29 -2.26 13.51
N THR A 79 13.53 -2.18 13.97
CA THR A 79 14.45 -3.32 14.13
C THR A 79 14.38 -3.82 15.56
#